data_AF-A0A9E5V9Q1-F1
#
_entry.id   AF-A0A9E5V9Q1-F1
#
_cell.length_a   1.000
_cell.length_b   1.000
_cell.length_c   1.000
_cell.angle_alpha   90.00
_cell.angle_beta   90.00
_cell.angle_gamma   90.00
#
_symmetry.space_group_name_H-M   'P 1'
#
loop_
_entity.id
_entity.type
_entity.pdbx_description
1 polymer ?
#
loop_
_entity_poly.entity_id
_entity_poly.type
_entity_poly.pdbx_seq_one_letter_code
_entity_poly.pdbx_strand_id
1 'polypeptide(L)' 'MIPAENARLPICELEATPEWLTSEAIHYVAECINYCENVQMLAQLRHIFPRTVLTEASRYIKGQQRQNLRLWLTQLNHQ' A
#
# COMPACT_ATOMS: atom_id res chain seq x y z
N MET A 1 22.79 -1.26 12.75
CA MET A 1 21.55 -2.07 12.84
C MET A 1 20.45 -1.14 13.31
N ILE A 2 19.54 -0.74 12.44
CA ILE A 2 18.34 0.02 12.85
C ILE A 2 17.35 -1.02 13.42
N PRO A 3 16.74 -0.78 14.58
CA PRO A 3 15.81 -1.76 15.15
C PRO A 3 14.59 -1.86 14.23
N ALA A 4 14.22 -3.09 13.89
CA ALA A 4 12.91 -3.40 13.35
C ALA A 4 11.88 -3.21 14.46
N GLU A 5 11.53 -1.96 14.77
CA GLU A 5 10.38 -1.69 15.60
C GLU A 5 9.13 -1.99 14.78
N ASN A 6 8.36 -2.96 15.27
CA ASN A 6 6.96 -3.20 14.93
C ASN A 6 6.08 -1.99 15.35
N ALA A 7 6.50 -0.77 15.03
CA ALA A 7 5.71 0.42 15.21
C ALA A 7 4.58 0.36 14.17
N ARG A 8 3.33 0.40 14.63
CA ARG A 8 2.17 0.58 13.77
C ARG A 8 2.42 1.83 12.92
N LEU A 9 2.75 1.66 11.65
CA LEU A 9 2.97 2.79 10.77
C LEU A 9 1.61 3.46 10.52
N PRO A 10 1.48 4.77 10.83
CA PRO A 10 0.23 5.47 10.57
C PRO A 10 -0.01 5.48 9.06
N ILE A 11 -1.29 5.43 8.67
CA ILE A 11 -1.68 5.58 7.27
C ILE A 11 -1.32 7.01 6.83
N CYS A 12 -0.86 7.18 5.59
CA CYS A 12 -0.61 8.48 4.99
C CYS A 12 -1.86 9.37 5.13
N GLU A 13 -1.70 10.50 5.81
CA GLU A 13 -2.76 11.49 6.05
C GLU A 13 -2.86 12.53 4.93
N LEU A 14 -1.95 12.49 3.97
CA LEU A 14 -1.94 13.42 2.84
C LEU A 14 -3.05 13.09 1.85
N GLU A 15 -3.64 14.15 1.27
CA GLU A 15 -4.52 14.01 0.12
C GLU A 15 -3.72 13.76 -1.16
N ALA A 16 -4.32 13.04 -2.10
CA ALA A 16 -3.71 12.81 -3.40
C ALA A 16 -3.71 14.12 -4.22
N THR A 17 -2.53 14.56 -4.64
CA THR A 17 -2.42 15.62 -5.63
C THR A 17 -2.67 15.07 -7.05
N PRO A 18 -3.00 15.91 -8.05
CA PRO A 18 -3.29 15.45 -9.41
C PRO A 18 -2.17 14.61 -10.05
N GLU A 19 -0.91 14.87 -9.71
CA GLU A 19 0.26 14.15 -10.22
C GLU A 19 0.21 12.66 -9.84
N TRP A 20 -0.30 12.35 -8.64
CA TRP A 20 -0.48 10.98 -8.16
C TRP A 20 -1.64 10.24 -8.82
N LEU A 21 -2.60 10.96 -9.40
CA LEU A 21 -3.80 10.40 -10.02
C LEU A 21 -3.66 10.23 -11.54
N THR A 22 -2.47 10.46 -12.08
CA THR A 22 -2.15 10.10 -13.46
C THR A 22 -2.15 8.58 -13.63
N SER A 23 -2.51 8.10 -14.83
CA SER A 23 -2.50 6.67 -15.13
C SER A 23 -1.13 6.04 -14.86
N GLU A 24 -0.05 6.73 -15.22
CA GLU A 24 1.33 6.27 -15.01
C GLU A 24 1.64 6.09 -13.51
N ALA A 25 1.34 7.10 -12.68
CA ALA A 25 1.56 7.01 -11.24
C ALA A 25 0.71 5.91 -10.58
N ILE A 26 -0.55 5.75 -10.99
CA ILE A 26 -1.43 4.70 -10.49
C ILE A 26 -0.89 3.30 -10.83
N HIS A 27 -0.42 3.09 -12.06
CA HIS A 27 0.15 1.81 -12.47
C HIS A 27 1.47 1.53 -11.76
N TYR A 28 2.32 2.54 -11.58
CA TYR A 28 3.54 2.41 -10.79
C TYR A 28 3.24 1.96 -9.35
N VAL A 29 2.28 2.59 -8.68
CA VAL A 29 1.87 2.19 -7.31
C VAL A 29 1.28 0.77 -7.31
N ALA A 30 0.50 0.40 -8.33
CA ALA A 30 -0.03 -0.95 -8.46
C ALA A 30 1.10 -1.99 -8.61
N GLU A 31 2.15 -1.69 -9.37
CA GLU A 31 3.35 -2.51 -9.45
C GLU A 31 4.05 -2.64 -8.09
N CYS A 32 4.27 -1.53 -7.37
CA CYS A 32 4.81 -1.57 -6.02
C CYS A 32 4.02 -2.51 -5.11
N ILE A 33 2.67 -2.44 -5.16
CA ILE A 33 1.83 -3.34 -4.35
C ILE A 33 1.97 -4.79 -4.82
N ASN A 34 2.12 -5.06 -6.12
CA ASN A 34 2.37 -6.40 -6.66
C ASN A 34 3.73 -6.98 -6.22
N TYR A 35 4.71 -6.13 -5.90
CA TYR A 35 6.02 -6.55 -5.38
C TYR A 35 6.06 -6.69 -3.86
N CYS A 36 4.99 -6.37 -3.12
CA CYS A 36 4.95 -6.63 -1.68
C CYS A 36 5.00 -8.13 -1.39
N GLU A 37 5.97 -8.54 -0.56
CA GLU A 37 6.15 -9.95 -0.19
C GLU A 37 5.57 -10.27 1.20
N ASN A 38 5.33 -9.24 2.02
CA ASN A 38 4.84 -9.40 3.39
C ASN A 38 4.02 -8.19 3.85
N VAL A 39 3.38 -8.35 5.00
CA VAL A 39 2.51 -7.35 5.63
C VAL A 39 3.24 -6.03 5.96
N GLN A 40 4.55 -6.07 6.24
CA GLN A 40 5.30 -4.87 6.63
C GLN A 40 5.63 -3.98 5.44
N MET A 41 5.93 -4.57 4.29
CA MET A 41 6.05 -3.81 3.04
C MET A 41 4.74 -3.11 2.69
N LEU A 42 3.60 -3.79 2.89
CA LEU A 42 2.29 -3.16 2.69
C LEU A 42 2.05 -2.01 3.69
N ALA A 43 2.45 -2.17 4.95
CA ALA A 43 2.34 -1.11 5.96
C ALA A 43 3.18 0.12 5.55
N GLN A 44 4.39 -0.09 5.04
CA GLN A 44 5.24 0.99 4.52
C GLN A 44 4.59 1.69 3.32
N LEU A 45 4.03 0.95 2.37
CA LEU A 45 3.32 1.58 1.24
C LEU A 45 2.11 2.40 1.68
N ARG A 46 1.36 1.91 2.68
CA ARG A 46 0.23 2.64 3.29
C ARG A 46 0.65 3.91 4.02
N HIS A 47 1.87 3.97 4.50
CA HIS A 47 2.45 5.13 5.14
C HIS A 47 2.96 6.17 4.13
N ILE A 48 3.42 5.73 2.97
CA ILE A 48 4.00 6.59 1.93
C ILE A 48 2.91 7.16 1.02
N PHE A 49 2.03 6.32 0.48
CA PHE A 49 1.10 6.73 -0.56
C PHE A 49 -0.25 7.18 0.01
N PRO A 50 -0.83 8.29 -0.50
CA PRO A 50 -2.17 8.72 -0.15
C PRO A 50 -3.21 7.60 -0.36
N ARG A 51 -4.20 7.54 0.54
CA ARG A 51 -5.24 6.49 0.52
C ARG A 51 -5.98 6.40 -0.82
N THR A 52 -6.26 7.54 -1.44
CA THR A 52 -6.96 7.59 -2.74
C THR A 52 -6.14 6.91 -3.83
N VAL A 53 -4.82 7.12 -3.85
CA VAL A 53 -3.91 6.52 -4.84
C VAL A 53 -3.86 5.00 -4.67
N LEU A 54 -3.72 4.53 -3.42
CA LEU A 54 -3.76 3.09 -3.11
C LEU A 54 -5.09 2.45 -3.51
N THR A 55 -6.19 3.18 -3.35
CA THR A 55 -7.53 2.73 -3.74
C THR A 55 -7.64 2.58 -5.26
N GLU A 56 -7.19 3.56 -6.03
CA GLU A 56 -7.18 3.49 -7.49
C GLU A 56 -6.24 2.40 -8.01
N ALA A 57 -5.02 2.32 -7.48
CA ALA A 57 -4.03 1.30 -7.82
C ALA A 57 -4.56 -0.13 -7.54
N SER A 58 -5.41 -0.31 -6.52
CA SER A 58 -5.96 -1.61 -6.16
C SER A 58 -6.72 -2.32 -7.30
N ARG A 59 -7.24 -1.53 -8.26
CA ARG A 59 -7.98 -2.04 -9.42
C ARG A 59 -7.07 -2.77 -10.43
N TYR A 60 -5.76 -2.53 -10.39
CA TYR A 60 -4.77 -3.05 -11.33
C TYR A 60 -3.86 -4.15 -10.73
N ILE A 61 -4.12 -4.54 -9.48
CA ILE A 61 -3.34 -5.55 -8.77
C ILE A 61 -3.63 -6.95 -9.33
N LYS A 62 -2.62 -7.81 -9.39
CA LYS A 62 -2.72 -9.21 -9.84
C LYS A 62 -3.61 -10.03 -8.90
N GLY A 63 -4.32 -11.02 -9.46
CA GLY A 63 -5.30 -11.83 -8.71
C GLY A 63 -4.74 -12.47 -7.43
N GLN A 64 -3.56 -13.12 -7.50
CA GLN A 64 -2.92 -13.72 -6.34
C GLN A 64 -2.60 -12.68 -5.26
N GLN A 65 -2.07 -11.53 -5.67
CA GLN A 65 -1.70 -10.48 -4.72
C GLN A 65 -2.92 -9.86 -4.04
N ARG A 66 -4.08 -9.77 -4.71
CA ARG A 66 -5.33 -9.34 -4.08
C ARG A 66 -5.72 -10.24 -2.90
N GLN A 67 -5.47 -11.54 -2.98
CA GLN A 67 -5.76 -12.47 -1.88
C GLN A 67 -4.82 -12.19 -0.69
N ASN A 68 -3.53 -12.04 -0.95
CA ASN A 68 -2.54 -11.68 0.06
C ASN A 68 -2.90 -10.36 0.76
N LEU A 69 -3.28 -9.34 0.00
CA LEU A 69 -3.69 -8.04 0.55
C LEU A 69 -4.89 -8.12 1.46
N ARG A 70 -5.90 -8.94 1.15
CA ARG A 70 -7.05 -9.12 2.06
C ARG A 70 -6.63 -9.65 3.42
N LEU A 71 -5.71 -10.63 3.44
CA LEU A 71 -5.17 -11.19 4.68
C LEU A 71 -4.33 -10.14 5.44
N TRP A 72 -3.41 -9.47 4.76
CA TRP A 72 -2.51 -8.49 5.37
C TRP A 72 -3.25 -7.23 5.85
N LEU A 73 -4.25 -6.74 5.11
CA LEU A 73 -5.07 -5.61 5.53
C LEU A 73 -5.90 -5.97 6.77
N THR A 74 -6.44 -7.19 6.85
CA THR A 74 -7.12 -7.66 8.07
C THR A 74 -6.17 -7.65 9.26
N GLN A 75 -4.95 -8.16 9.10
CA GLN A 75 -3.93 -8.12 10.16
C GLN A 75 -3.62 -6.68 10.61
N LEU A 76 -3.34 -5.78 9.66
CA LEU A 76 -3.00 -4.39 9.95
C LEU A 76 -4.17 -3.59 10.56
N ASN A 77 -5.42 -3.95 10.26
CA ASN A 77 -6.59 -3.24 10.81
C ASN A 77 -7.01 -3.75 12.18
N HIS A 78 -6.61 -4.97 12.55
CA HIS A 78 -6.86 -5.57 13.87
C HIS A 78 -5.69 -5.41 14.85
N GLN A 79 -4.56 -4.87 14.37
CA GLN A 79 -3.50 -4.31 15.20
C GLN A 79 -3.91 -2.92 15.65
#